data_AF-B7TW68-F1
#
_entry.id   AF-B7TW68-F1
#
_cell.length_a   1.000
_cell.length_b   1.000
_cell.length_c   1.000
_cell.angle_alpha   90.00
_cell.angle_beta   90.00
_cell.angle_gamma   90.00
#
_symmetry.space_group_name_H-M   'P 1'
#
loop_
_entity.id
_entity.type
_entity.pdbx_description
1 polymer ?
#
loop_
_entity_poly.entity_id
_entity_poly.type
_entity_poly.pdbx_seq_one_letter_code
_entity_poly.pdbx_strand_id
1 'polypeptide(L)'
;LKVQRLDRPYVKKDGKLVPVSWNEALTVAAKKSKNIKSNKIAAIAGNLADCESMLLLKETMQKLGSENIDCRQDGAKLIPNNRGSYVFNTTIEGIENADLCLLINTNPRIEAPIINARIRKRYSQGNFPIASIGPDVEYLYHVEKLGNNPGILNKIAKGNHKFCELLSAAQNPMLIIGQDALIRDDADSVLVLAGKIAEKF
;
A
#
# COMPACT_ATOMS: atom_id res chain seq x y z
N LEU A 1 -21.61 10.19 -6.74
CA LEU A 1 -21.78 10.32 -5.27
C LEU A 1 -23.06 11.10 -4.94
N LYS A 2 -24.14 10.45 -4.49
CA LYS A 2 -25.48 11.07 -4.26
C LYS A 2 -25.98 11.09 -2.81
N VAL A 3 -25.31 10.41 -1.87
CA VAL A 3 -25.76 10.27 -0.47
C VAL A 3 -24.71 10.79 0.50
N GLN A 4 -25.16 11.33 1.65
CA GLN A 4 -24.33 11.80 2.78
C GLN A 4 -23.15 12.71 2.37
N ARG A 5 -23.40 13.66 1.47
CA ARG A 5 -22.39 14.64 1.06
C ARG A 5 -22.21 15.68 2.16
N LEU A 6 -20.97 16.03 2.45
CA LEU A 6 -20.65 17.28 3.15
C LEU A 6 -20.91 18.44 2.16
N ASP A 7 -22.03 19.13 2.34
CA ASP A 7 -22.56 20.14 1.41
C ASP A 7 -22.20 21.58 1.79
N ARG A 8 -21.87 21.80 3.07
CA ARG A 8 -21.50 23.09 3.66
C ARG A 8 -20.53 22.85 4.82
N PRO A 9 -19.81 23.89 5.29
CA PRO A 9 -18.97 23.72 6.46
C PRO A 9 -19.80 23.72 7.75
N TYR A 10 -19.32 22.97 8.75
CA TYR A 10 -19.97 22.83 10.05
C TYR A 10 -18.95 23.07 11.17
N VAL A 11 -19.40 23.70 12.26
CA VAL A 11 -18.60 23.93 13.48
C VAL A 11 -19.33 23.36 14.68
N LYS A 12 -18.61 22.75 15.61
CA LYS A 12 -19.19 22.21 16.85
C LYS A 12 -19.52 23.36 17.82
N LYS A 13 -20.81 23.58 18.10
CA LYS A 13 -21.35 24.52 19.10
C LYS A 13 -22.24 23.72 20.05
N ASP A 14 -22.03 23.86 21.35
CA ASP A 14 -22.81 23.15 22.40
C ASP A 14 -22.93 21.64 22.17
N GLY A 15 -21.82 21.01 21.77
CA GLY A 15 -21.76 19.56 21.54
C GLY A 15 -22.26 19.09 20.17
N LYS A 16 -22.91 19.94 19.36
CA LYS A 16 -23.51 19.58 18.07
C LYS A 16 -22.85 20.30 16.89
N LEU A 17 -22.84 19.67 15.72
CA LEU A 17 -22.38 20.31 14.48
C LEU A 17 -23.46 21.25 13.96
N VAL A 18 -23.10 22.53 13.80
CA VAL A 18 -23.99 23.59 13.30
C VAL A 18 -23.42 24.10 11.98
N PRO A 19 -24.24 24.26 10.92
CA PRO A 19 -23.77 24.79 9.65
C PRO A 19 -23.37 26.26 9.78
N VAL A 20 -22.28 26.64 9.13
CA VAL A 20 -21.71 28.00 9.18
C VAL A 20 -21.27 28.46 7.79
N SER A 21 -20.81 29.71 7.68
CA SER A 21 -20.14 30.19 6.47
C SER A 21 -18.71 29.67 6.36
N TRP A 22 -18.14 29.67 5.15
CA TRP A 22 -16.72 29.37 4.93
C TRP A 22 -15.79 30.28 5.74
N ASN A 23 -16.08 31.58 5.78
CA ASN A 23 -15.28 32.55 6.54
C ASN A 23 -15.26 32.22 8.04
N GLU A 24 -16.41 31.86 8.61
CA GLU A 24 -16.48 31.42 10.01
C GLU A 24 -15.69 30.13 10.25
N ALA A 25 -15.88 29.11 9.42
CA ALA A 25 -15.20 27.82 9.58
C ALA A 25 -13.67 27.95 9.51
N LEU A 26 -13.16 28.68 8.51
CA LEU A 26 -11.73 28.91 8.34
C LEU A 26 -11.16 29.78 9.47
N THR A 27 -11.91 30.79 9.94
CA THR A 27 -11.49 31.62 11.09
C THR A 27 -11.36 30.78 12.36
N VAL A 28 -12.32 29.88 12.61
CA VAL A 28 -12.27 28.96 13.75
C VAL A 28 -11.07 28.02 13.66
N ALA A 29 -10.82 27.42 12.49
CA ALA A 29 -9.67 26.56 12.27
C ALA A 29 -8.34 27.31 12.50
N ALA A 30 -8.18 28.49 11.89
CA ALA A 30 -6.98 29.30 12.01
C ALA A 30 -6.69 29.75 13.46
N LYS A 31 -7.74 30.15 14.20
CA LYS A 31 -7.60 30.52 15.63
C LYS A 31 -7.11 29.35 16.48
N LYS A 32 -7.63 28.14 16.23
CA LYS A 32 -7.18 26.94 16.95
C LYS A 32 -5.73 26.61 16.63
N SER A 33 -5.34 26.64 15.35
CA SER A 33 -3.98 26.30 14.95
C SER A 33 -2.93 27.26 15.50
N LYS A 34 -3.22 28.56 15.60
CA LYS A 34 -2.28 29.57 16.14
C LYS A 34 -1.89 29.36 17.61
N ASN A 35 -2.76 28.76 18.41
CA ASN A 35 -2.56 28.62 19.85
C ASN A 35 -1.97 27.25 20.25
N ILE A 36 -1.62 26.40 19.28
CA ILE A 36 -1.13 25.05 19.50
C ILE A 36 0.35 24.99 19.11
N LYS A 37 1.17 24.36 19.95
CA LYS A 37 2.58 24.10 19.64
C LYS A 37 2.69 23.23 18.38
N SER A 38 3.66 23.52 17.51
CA SER A 38 3.78 22.83 16.22
C SER A 38 3.86 21.29 16.35
N ASN A 39 4.57 20.78 17.35
CA ASN A 39 4.67 19.35 17.65
C ASN A 39 3.36 18.68 18.12
N LYS A 40 2.29 19.45 18.33
CA LYS A 40 0.94 18.97 18.66
C LYS A 40 -0.04 19.13 17.49
N ILE A 41 0.41 19.66 16.36
CA ILE A 41 -0.36 19.71 15.11
C ILE A 41 0.04 18.49 14.29
N ALA A 42 -0.93 17.75 13.79
CA ALA A 42 -0.71 16.63 12.88
C ALA A 42 -1.77 16.65 11.77
N ALA A 43 -1.43 16.10 10.62
CA ALA A 43 -2.32 16.00 9.48
C ALA A 43 -2.30 14.58 8.91
N ILE A 44 -3.48 14.06 8.60
CA ILE A 44 -3.66 12.76 7.94
C ILE A 44 -4.37 13.03 6.62
N ALA A 45 -3.69 12.75 5.51
CA ALA A 45 -4.29 12.78 4.18
C ALA A 45 -5.15 11.53 3.98
N GLY A 46 -6.38 11.72 3.48
CA GLY A 46 -7.28 10.61 3.18
C GLY A 46 -6.90 9.86 1.90
N ASN A 47 -7.29 8.59 1.79
CA ASN A 47 -6.97 7.71 0.65
C ASN A 47 -7.51 8.19 -0.71
N LEU A 48 -8.46 9.15 -0.70
CA LEU A 48 -9.07 9.72 -1.90
C LEU A 48 -8.65 11.17 -2.15
N ALA A 49 -7.68 11.69 -1.39
CA ALA A 49 -7.12 13.02 -1.63
C ALA A 49 -6.25 13.01 -2.90
N ASP A 50 -6.36 14.07 -3.70
CA ASP A 50 -5.52 14.29 -4.87
C ASP A 50 -4.13 14.82 -4.49
N CYS A 51 -3.19 14.75 -5.44
CA CYS A 51 -1.81 15.18 -5.23
C CYS A 51 -1.71 16.67 -4.87
N GLU A 52 -2.56 17.50 -5.48
CA GLU A 52 -2.62 18.94 -5.29
C GLU A 52 -3.05 19.31 -3.86
N SER A 53 -4.13 18.70 -3.35
CA SER A 53 -4.56 18.96 -1.97
C SER A 53 -3.55 18.43 -0.97
N MET A 54 -2.91 17.28 -1.25
CA MET A 54 -1.85 16.74 -0.41
C MET A 54 -0.62 17.65 -0.37
N LEU A 55 -0.23 18.23 -1.51
CA LEU A 55 0.86 19.20 -1.58
C LEU A 55 0.52 20.48 -0.79
N LEU A 56 -0.69 21.02 -0.97
CA LEU A 56 -1.15 22.19 -0.23
C LEU A 56 -1.16 21.94 1.29
N LEU A 57 -1.64 20.76 1.71
CA LEU A 57 -1.61 20.34 3.11
C LEU A 57 -0.18 20.25 3.63
N LYS A 58 0.74 19.64 2.85
CA LYS A 58 2.16 19.54 3.20
C LYS A 58 2.79 20.91 3.41
N GLU A 59 2.61 21.84 2.47
CA GLU A 59 3.14 23.20 2.58
C GLU A 59 2.52 23.98 3.75
N THR A 60 1.23 23.77 4.03
CA THR A 60 0.55 24.38 5.17
C THR A 60 1.15 23.91 6.50
N MET A 61 1.38 22.61 6.63
CA MET A 61 1.98 22.02 7.83
C MET A 61 3.43 22.47 8.04
N GLN A 62 4.20 22.59 6.95
CA GLN A 62 5.55 23.17 6.98
C GLN A 62 5.54 24.62 7.47
N LYS A 63 4.60 25.46 7.00
CA LYS A 63 4.42 26.84 7.50
C LYS A 63 4.00 26.91 8.96
N LEU A 64 3.29 25.89 9.45
CA LEU A 64 2.96 25.73 10.88
C LEU A 64 4.13 25.14 11.69
N GLY A 65 5.27 24.82 11.06
CA GLY A 65 6.45 24.24 11.70
C GLY A 65 6.24 22.80 12.20
N SER A 66 5.29 22.07 11.62
CA SER A 66 4.98 20.70 11.99
C SER A 66 5.40 19.72 10.90
N GLU A 67 6.11 18.67 11.32
CA GLU A 67 6.54 17.56 10.46
C GLU A 67 5.57 16.36 10.53
N ASN A 68 4.54 16.43 11.38
CA ASN A 68 3.62 15.33 11.63
C ASN A 68 2.58 15.22 10.50
N ILE A 69 2.98 14.61 9.39
CA ILE A 69 2.11 14.38 8.23
C ILE A 69 2.19 12.91 7.85
N ASP A 70 1.05 12.28 7.64
CA ASP A 70 0.98 10.93 7.10
C ASP A 70 -0.21 10.79 6.12
N CYS A 71 -0.13 9.82 5.22
CA CYS A 71 -1.25 9.40 4.37
C CYS A 71 -1.63 7.92 4.60
N ARG A 72 -0.83 7.19 5.39
CA ARG A 72 -0.98 5.76 5.65
C ARG A 72 -1.92 5.56 6.84
N GLN A 73 -3.21 5.76 6.59
CA GLN A 73 -4.27 5.56 7.59
C GLN A 73 -4.31 4.13 8.16
N ASP A 74 -3.80 3.18 7.39
CA ASP A 74 -3.66 1.76 7.71
C ASP A 74 -2.40 1.45 8.54
N GLY A 75 -1.48 2.41 8.69
CA GLY A 75 -0.23 2.23 9.43
C GLY A 75 0.87 1.49 8.65
N ALA A 76 0.79 1.46 7.30
CA ALA A 76 1.77 0.75 6.48
C ALA A 76 3.22 1.21 6.75
N LYS A 77 4.13 0.26 6.92
CA LYS A 77 5.56 0.49 7.08
C LYS A 77 6.22 0.40 5.70
N LEU A 78 6.67 1.55 5.20
CA LEU A 78 7.33 1.69 3.90
C LEU A 78 8.77 2.18 4.11
N ILE A 79 9.67 1.79 3.22
CA ILE A 79 11.07 2.23 3.26
C ILE A 79 11.12 3.70 2.80
N PRO A 80 11.50 4.66 3.67
CA PRO A 80 11.58 6.07 3.30
C PRO A 80 12.56 6.27 2.14
N ASN A 81 12.28 7.25 1.28
CA ASN A 81 13.13 7.62 0.13
C ASN A 81 13.40 6.49 -0.88
N ASN A 82 12.64 5.40 -0.84
CA ASN A 82 12.72 4.32 -1.82
C ASN A 82 11.40 4.19 -2.58
N ARG A 83 11.32 4.79 -3.78
CA ARG A 83 10.12 4.69 -4.63
C ARG A 83 9.78 3.25 -5.01
N GLY A 84 10.79 2.41 -5.20
CA GLY A 84 10.61 1.00 -5.55
C GLY A 84 9.87 0.20 -4.48
N SER A 85 9.80 0.70 -3.24
CA SER A 85 9.16 0.01 -2.12
C SER A 85 7.63 0.09 -2.11
N TYR A 86 7.01 1.00 -2.87
CA TYR A 86 5.56 1.24 -2.82
C TYR A 86 4.89 1.35 -4.18
N VAL A 87 5.64 1.20 -5.28
CA VAL A 87 5.08 1.21 -6.64
C VAL A 87 5.06 -0.20 -7.21
N PHE A 88 4.17 -0.42 -8.17
CA PHE A 88 4.12 -1.67 -8.92
C PHE A 88 5.19 -1.65 -10.03
N ASN A 89 6.44 -1.96 -9.66
CA ASN A 89 7.64 -1.78 -10.52
C ASN A 89 7.53 -2.48 -11.87
N THR A 90 6.94 -3.69 -11.91
CA THR A 90 6.75 -4.48 -13.15
C THR A 90 5.82 -3.81 -14.15
N THR A 91 5.01 -2.83 -13.72
CA THR A 91 3.87 -2.26 -14.45
C THR A 91 2.74 -3.27 -14.68
N ILE A 92 1.51 -2.77 -14.84
CA ILE A 92 0.33 -3.63 -15.05
C ILE A 92 0.42 -4.37 -16.40
N GLU A 93 1.01 -3.74 -17.41
CA GLU A 93 1.25 -4.35 -18.72
C GLU A 93 2.36 -5.40 -18.65
N GLY A 94 3.44 -5.12 -17.92
CA GLY A 94 4.58 -6.03 -17.78
C GLY A 94 4.26 -7.36 -17.11
N ILE A 95 3.11 -7.51 -16.45
CA ILE A 95 2.58 -8.81 -15.99
C ILE A 95 2.55 -9.83 -17.14
N GLU A 96 2.31 -9.39 -18.37
CA GLU A 96 2.25 -10.25 -19.54
C GLU A 96 3.62 -10.82 -19.96
N ASN A 97 4.72 -10.20 -19.52
CA ASN A 97 6.07 -10.65 -19.81
C ASN A 97 6.66 -11.53 -18.69
N ALA A 98 6.01 -11.59 -17.53
CA ALA A 98 6.48 -12.39 -16.41
C ALA A 98 6.35 -13.89 -16.72
N ASP A 99 7.33 -14.69 -16.32
CA ASP A 99 7.32 -16.15 -16.49
C ASP A 99 7.19 -16.92 -15.17
N LEU A 100 7.25 -16.21 -14.03
CA LEU A 100 6.95 -16.73 -12.71
C LEU A 100 6.34 -15.63 -11.84
N CYS A 101 5.38 -15.98 -10.98
CA CYS A 101 4.80 -15.04 -10.03
C CYS A 101 4.81 -15.57 -8.60
N LEU A 102 5.31 -14.76 -7.67
CA LEU A 102 5.21 -15.00 -6.23
C LEU A 102 4.32 -13.94 -5.57
N LEU A 103 3.20 -14.38 -5.01
CA LEU A 103 2.25 -13.55 -4.26
C LEU A 103 2.61 -13.59 -2.76
N ILE A 104 2.87 -12.43 -2.17
CA ILE A 104 3.30 -12.29 -0.77
C ILE A 104 2.20 -11.56 0.01
N ASN A 105 1.47 -12.30 0.84
CA ASN A 105 0.38 -11.84 1.71
C ASN A 105 -0.58 -10.89 1.00
N THR A 106 -1.09 -11.34 -0.15
CA THR A 106 -2.03 -10.58 -1.00
C THR A 106 -3.17 -11.46 -1.50
N ASN A 107 -4.35 -10.86 -1.61
CA ASN A 107 -5.47 -11.36 -2.37
C ASN A 107 -5.79 -10.37 -3.53
N PRO A 108 -5.14 -10.54 -4.70
CA PRO A 108 -5.31 -9.61 -5.82
C PRO A 108 -6.76 -9.53 -6.31
N ARG A 109 -7.59 -10.57 -6.09
CA ARG A 109 -9.01 -10.58 -6.46
C ARG A 109 -9.82 -9.51 -5.71
N ILE A 110 -9.46 -9.23 -4.46
CA ILE A 110 -10.16 -8.27 -3.61
C ILE A 110 -9.44 -6.91 -3.63
N GLU A 111 -8.12 -6.92 -3.48
CA GLU A 111 -7.31 -5.71 -3.36
C GLU A 111 -7.19 -4.95 -4.69
N ALA A 112 -6.94 -5.67 -5.79
CA ALA A 112 -6.67 -5.07 -7.09
C ALA A 112 -7.22 -5.94 -8.24
N PRO A 113 -8.55 -5.96 -8.47
CA PRO A 113 -9.20 -6.86 -9.42
C PRO A 113 -8.64 -6.80 -10.85
N ILE A 114 -8.15 -5.63 -11.28
CA ILE A 114 -7.51 -5.46 -12.59
C ILE A 114 -6.14 -6.16 -12.66
N ILE A 115 -5.35 -6.11 -11.58
CA ILE A 115 -4.09 -6.85 -11.49
C ILE A 115 -4.39 -8.36 -11.53
N ASN A 116 -5.38 -8.82 -10.77
CA ASN A 116 -5.84 -10.22 -10.80
C ASN A 116 -6.28 -10.66 -12.21
N ALA A 117 -7.00 -9.80 -12.93
CA ALA A 117 -7.42 -10.09 -14.30
C ALA A 117 -6.22 -10.22 -15.25
N ARG A 118 -5.18 -9.39 -15.10
CA ARG A 118 -3.93 -9.48 -15.87
C ARG A 118 -3.13 -10.74 -15.54
N ILE A 119 -3.04 -11.10 -14.24
CA ILE A 119 -2.42 -12.37 -13.82
C ILE A 119 -3.17 -13.55 -14.44
N ARG A 120 -4.51 -13.55 -14.42
CA ARG A 120 -5.32 -14.59 -15.05
C ARG A 120 -5.12 -14.64 -16.58
N LYS A 121 -5.04 -13.48 -17.24
CA LYS A 121 -4.74 -13.40 -18.68
C LYS A 121 -3.40 -14.06 -18.98
N ARG A 122 -2.35 -13.69 -18.24
CA ARG A 122 -1.02 -14.28 -18.38
C ARG A 122 -1.00 -15.78 -18.11
N TYR A 123 -1.67 -16.22 -17.03
CA TYR A 123 -1.81 -17.63 -16.68
C TYR A 123 -2.45 -18.46 -17.81
N SER A 124 -3.46 -17.92 -18.48
CA SER A 124 -4.17 -18.61 -19.56
C SER A 124 -3.30 -18.86 -20.81
N GLN A 125 -2.16 -18.18 -20.93
CA GLN A 125 -1.18 -18.40 -22.01
C GLN A 125 -0.25 -19.60 -21.73
N GLY A 126 -0.32 -20.20 -20.53
CA GLY A 126 0.51 -21.33 -20.13
C GLY A 126 1.90 -20.92 -19.62
N ASN A 127 2.67 -21.89 -19.12
CA ASN A 127 4.04 -21.72 -18.61
C ASN A 127 4.20 -20.49 -17.70
N PHE A 128 3.36 -20.40 -16.68
CA PHE A 128 3.39 -19.32 -15.69
C PHE A 128 3.07 -19.90 -14.31
N PRO A 129 4.07 -20.52 -13.65
CA PRO A 129 3.95 -20.93 -12.26
C PRO A 129 3.64 -19.73 -11.38
N ILE A 130 2.61 -19.88 -10.55
CA ILE A 130 2.21 -18.89 -9.56
C ILE A 130 2.25 -19.57 -8.19
N ALA A 131 2.92 -18.95 -7.24
CA ALA A 131 2.97 -19.40 -5.86
C ALA A 131 2.52 -18.30 -4.89
N SER A 132 2.05 -18.68 -3.71
CA SER A 132 1.68 -17.73 -2.66
C SER A 132 2.31 -18.06 -1.31
N ILE A 133 2.68 -17.02 -0.58
CA ILE A 133 3.08 -17.05 0.82
C ILE A 133 2.13 -16.10 1.56
N GLY A 134 1.22 -16.62 2.38
CA GLY A 134 0.24 -15.78 3.05
C GLY A 134 -1.07 -16.51 3.39
N PRO A 135 -2.19 -15.78 3.49
CA PRO A 135 -3.47 -16.36 3.89
C PRO A 135 -3.95 -17.39 2.88
N ASP A 136 -4.72 -18.36 3.38
CA ASP A 136 -5.36 -19.37 2.55
C ASP A 136 -6.58 -18.76 1.85
N VAL A 137 -6.37 -18.28 0.62
CA VAL A 137 -7.42 -17.66 -0.21
C VAL A 137 -7.70 -18.49 -1.46
N GLU A 138 -8.92 -18.34 -1.97
CA GLU A 138 -9.35 -18.97 -3.21
C GLU A 138 -8.95 -18.12 -4.42
N TYR A 139 -8.11 -18.68 -5.29
CA TYR A 139 -7.69 -18.08 -6.54
C TYR A 139 -8.48 -18.63 -7.73
N LEU A 140 -8.63 -17.82 -8.78
CA LEU A 140 -9.37 -18.20 -10.00
C LEU A 140 -8.50 -18.96 -11.02
N TYR A 141 -7.31 -19.36 -10.62
CA TYR A 141 -6.28 -20.06 -11.37
C TYR A 141 -5.43 -20.86 -10.37
N HIS A 142 -4.67 -21.84 -10.85
CA HIS A 142 -3.83 -22.64 -9.95
C HIS A 142 -2.73 -21.79 -9.31
N VAL A 143 -2.61 -21.87 -8.00
CA VAL A 143 -1.56 -21.22 -7.20
C VAL A 143 -1.01 -22.23 -6.21
N GLU A 144 0.30 -22.45 -6.24
CA GLU A 144 0.98 -23.29 -5.26
C GLU A 144 1.08 -22.53 -3.93
N LYS A 145 0.44 -23.03 -2.88
CA LYS A 145 0.48 -22.42 -1.55
C LYS A 145 1.71 -22.91 -0.81
N LEU A 146 2.73 -22.06 -0.69
CA LEU A 146 3.99 -22.39 0.00
C LEU A 146 3.83 -22.36 1.53
N GLY A 147 2.75 -21.73 2.02
CA GLY A 147 2.39 -21.63 3.44
C GLY A 147 2.12 -20.19 3.87
N ASN A 148 1.86 -19.98 5.15
CA ASN A 148 1.49 -18.68 5.72
C ASN A 148 2.55 -18.09 6.68
N ASN A 149 3.72 -18.73 6.78
CA ASN A 149 4.78 -18.34 7.72
C ASN A 149 5.78 -17.37 7.05
N PRO A 150 6.01 -16.16 7.60
CA PRO A 150 7.02 -15.22 7.09
C PRO A 150 8.44 -15.82 6.98
N GLY A 151 8.77 -16.82 7.80
CA GLY A 151 10.03 -17.56 7.74
C GLY A 151 10.29 -18.25 6.39
N ILE A 152 9.27 -18.48 5.57
CA ILE A 152 9.42 -18.99 4.20
C ILE A 152 10.18 -17.98 3.34
N LEU A 153 9.89 -16.68 3.44
CA LEU A 153 10.63 -15.63 2.72
C LEU A 153 12.11 -15.66 3.10
N ASN A 154 12.42 -15.86 4.38
CA ASN A 154 13.81 -15.99 4.84
C ASN A 154 14.49 -17.24 4.27
N LYS A 155 13.78 -18.37 4.16
CA LYS A 155 14.32 -19.58 3.52
C LYS A 155 14.60 -19.35 2.04
N ILE A 156 13.68 -18.69 1.31
CA ILE A 156 13.86 -18.37 -0.12
C ILE A 156 15.03 -17.40 -0.30
N ALA A 157 15.09 -16.32 0.47
CA ALA A 157 16.19 -15.36 0.42
C ALA A 157 17.57 -16.03 0.64
N LYS A 158 17.64 -17.01 1.57
CA LYS A 158 18.85 -17.80 1.82
C LYS A 158 19.16 -18.84 0.73
N GLY A 159 18.22 -19.14 -0.17
CA GLY A 159 18.38 -20.22 -1.16
C GLY A 159 17.96 -21.60 -0.66
N ASN A 160 17.39 -21.70 0.55
CA ASN A 160 17.08 -22.96 1.24
C ASN A 160 15.60 -23.35 1.10
N HIS A 161 15.02 -23.17 -0.08
CA HIS A 161 13.62 -23.50 -0.37
C HIS A 161 13.50 -24.08 -1.78
N LYS A 162 12.59 -25.04 -1.98
CA LYS A 162 12.39 -25.68 -3.30
C LYS A 162 12.01 -24.67 -4.39
N PHE A 163 11.26 -23.64 -4.00
CA PHE A 163 10.88 -22.54 -4.91
C PHE A 163 12.07 -21.75 -5.48
N CYS A 164 13.26 -21.82 -4.87
CA CYS A 164 14.46 -21.17 -5.40
C CYS A 164 14.88 -21.72 -6.76
N GLU A 165 14.64 -23.02 -7.03
CA GLU A 165 14.96 -23.62 -8.33
C GLU A 165 14.12 -22.99 -9.44
N LEU A 166 12.83 -22.76 -9.17
CA LEU A 166 11.93 -22.07 -10.10
C LEU A 166 12.32 -20.61 -10.28
N LEU A 167 12.67 -19.90 -9.21
CA LEU A 167 13.13 -18.52 -9.29
C LEU A 167 14.42 -18.38 -10.10
N SER A 168 15.39 -19.28 -9.94
CA SER A 168 16.63 -19.28 -10.73
C SER A 168 16.44 -19.65 -12.18
N ALA A 169 15.41 -20.44 -12.51
CA ALA A 169 15.10 -20.82 -13.89
C ALA A 169 14.28 -19.76 -14.63
N ALA A 170 13.59 -18.88 -13.91
CA ALA A 170 12.78 -17.80 -14.46
C ALA A 170 13.67 -16.70 -15.06
N GLN A 171 13.31 -16.22 -16.24
CA GLN A 171 13.95 -15.08 -16.90
C GLN A 171 13.34 -13.76 -16.44
N ASN A 172 12.03 -13.73 -16.16
CA ASN A 172 11.28 -12.55 -15.76
C ASN A 172 10.40 -12.85 -14.53
N PRO A 173 11.00 -13.19 -13.37
CA PRO A 173 10.22 -13.43 -12.16
C PRO A 173 9.56 -12.14 -11.67
N MET A 174 8.33 -12.25 -11.17
CA MET A 174 7.59 -11.13 -10.59
C MET A 174 7.16 -11.45 -9.16
N LEU A 175 7.48 -10.56 -8.23
CA LEU A 175 7.02 -10.61 -6.84
C LEU A 175 5.95 -9.54 -6.62
N ILE A 176 4.79 -9.94 -6.08
CA ILE A 176 3.70 -9.03 -5.72
C ILE A 176 3.51 -9.07 -4.21
N ILE A 177 3.71 -7.95 -3.54
CA ILE A 177 3.54 -7.80 -2.10
C ILE A 177 2.21 -7.09 -1.85
N GLY A 178 1.34 -7.69 -1.04
CA GLY A 178 0.06 -7.10 -0.66
C GLY A 178 0.23 -5.99 0.36
N GLN A 179 -0.70 -5.02 0.35
CA GLN A 179 -0.70 -3.92 1.31
C GLN A 179 -0.81 -4.43 2.76
N ASP A 180 -1.59 -5.48 2.98
CA ASP A 180 -1.76 -6.11 4.30
C ASP A 180 -0.45 -6.70 4.85
N ALA A 181 0.53 -7.00 3.98
CA ALA A 181 1.85 -7.42 4.41
C ALA A 181 2.61 -6.29 5.12
N LEU A 182 2.30 -5.04 4.75
CA LEU A 182 3.04 -3.85 5.12
C LEU A 182 2.50 -3.19 6.40
N ILE A 183 1.34 -3.59 6.90
CA ILE A 183 0.75 -3.07 8.14
C ILE A 183 1.08 -3.91 9.38
N ARG A 184 1.80 -5.03 9.19
CA ARG A 184 2.17 -5.97 10.25
C ARG A 184 3.33 -5.44 11.10
N ASP A 185 3.53 -6.06 12.26
CA ASP A 185 4.68 -5.76 13.12
C ASP A 185 6.01 -6.06 12.42
N ASP A 186 6.06 -7.13 11.62
CA ASP A 186 7.22 -7.59 10.86
C ASP A 186 7.31 -7.04 9.42
N ALA A 187 6.51 -6.03 9.07
CA ALA A 187 6.43 -5.48 7.71
C ALA A 187 7.78 -5.05 7.10
N ASP A 188 8.64 -4.39 7.87
CA ASP A 188 9.98 -3.99 7.42
C ASP A 188 10.82 -5.23 7.01
N SER A 189 10.70 -6.32 7.77
CA SER A 189 11.40 -7.57 7.46
C SER A 189 10.85 -8.22 6.20
N VAL A 190 9.53 -8.21 6.00
CA VAL A 190 8.89 -8.74 4.79
C VAL A 190 9.40 -8.00 3.55
N LEU A 191 9.39 -6.66 3.58
CA LEU A 191 9.82 -5.84 2.46
C LEU A 191 11.31 -5.99 2.15
N VAL A 192 12.17 -6.04 3.19
CA VAL A 192 13.61 -6.29 3.03
C VAL A 192 13.87 -7.69 2.47
N LEU A 193 13.17 -8.72 2.94
CA LEU A 193 13.35 -10.08 2.43
C LEU A 193 12.88 -10.21 0.99
N ALA A 194 11.74 -9.61 0.64
CA ALA A 194 11.26 -9.59 -0.75
C ALA A 194 12.26 -8.87 -1.67
N GLY A 195 12.83 -7.74 -1.23
CA GLY A 195 13.90 -7.04 -1.95
C GLY A 195 15.13 -7.93 -2.16
N LYS A 196 15.59 -8.63 -1.11
CA LYS A 196 16.72 -9.58 -1.23
C LYS A 196 16.45 -10.74 -2.17
N ILE A 197 15.21 -11.21 -2.26
CA ILE A 197 14.83 -12.25 -3.23
C ILE A 197 14.92 -11.67 -4.64
N ALA A 198 14.36 -10.48 -4.87
CA ALA A 198 14.38 -9.81 -6.18
C ALA A 198 15.78 -9.38 -6.64
N GLU A 199 16.72 -9.12 -5.72
CA GLU A 199 18.12 -8.81 -6.07
C GLU A 199 18.93 -10.07 -6.41
N LYS A 200 18.52 -11.23 -5.88
CA LYS A 200 19.28 -12.48 -5.97
C LYS A 200 18.90 -13.32 -7.18
N PHE A 201 17.63 -13.31 -7.55
CA PHE A 201 17.05 -14.09 -8.65
C PHE A 201 16.52 -13.13 -9.70
#